data_AF-A0A967LQG9-F1
#
_entry.id   AF-A0A967LQG9-F1
#
_cell.length_a   1.000
_cell.length_b   1.000
_cell.length_c   1.000
_cell.angle_alpha   90.00
_cell.angle_beta   90.00
_cell.angle_gamma   90.00
#
_symmetry.space_group_name_H-M   'P 1'
#
loop_
_entity.id
_entity.type
_entity.pdbx_description
1 polymer ?
#
loop_
_entity_poly.entity_id
_entity_poly.type
_entity_poly.pdbx_seq_one_letter_code
_entity_poly.pdbx_strand_id
1 'polypeptide(L)' 'QSHIDYVVEVILEVFGRRDEIGGFRFTHQAPVLRHFTARFEPLYAFGT' A
#
# COMPACT_ATOMS: atom_id res chain seq x y z
N GLN A 1 1.56 23.97 9.88
CA GLN A 1 1.65 22.56 9.44
C GLN A 1 2.85 22.41 8.52
N SER A 2 3.87 21.67 8.96
CA SER A 2 5.01 21.24 8.15
C SER A 2 4.64 20.01 7.30
N HIS A 3 5.39 19.76 6.21
CA HIS A 3 5.28 18.51 5.45
C HIS A 3 5.48 17.28 6.33
N ILE A 4 6.36 17.37 7.34
CA ILE A 4 6.62 16.28 8.28
C ILE A 4 5.41 16.04 9.19
N ASP A 5 4.73 17.10 9.65
CA ASP A 5 3.53 16.96 10.49
C ASP A 5 2.44 16.20 9.75
N TYR A 6 2.25 16.50 8.46
CA TYR A 6 1.30 15.78 7.60
C TYR A 6 1.68 14.30 7.39
N VAL A 7 2.96 13.99 7.18
CA VAL A 7 3.41 12.59 7.06
C VAL A 7 3.12 11.81 8.35
N VAL A 8 3.37 12.40 9.51
CA VAL A 8 3.05 11.79 10.81
C VAL A 8 1.55 11.52 10.93
N GLU A 9 0.71 12.51 10.60
CA GLU A 9 -0.76 12.38 10.63
C GLU A 9 -1.24 11.22 9.75
N VAL A 10 -0.78 11.15 8.50
CA VAL A 10 -1.17 10.08 7.56
C VAL A 10 -0.70 8.70 8.04
N ILE A 11 0.51 8.58 8.59
CA ILE A 11 1.00 7.31 9.13
C ILE A 11 0.12 6.83 10.29
N LEU A 12 -0.28 7.74 11.19
CA LEU A 12 -1.17 7.41 12.31
C LEU A 12 -2.56 6.97 11.83
N GLU A 13 -3.12 7.62 10.81
CA GLU A 13 -4.39 7.22 10.20
C GLU A 13 -4.32 5.81 9.59
N VAL A 14 -3.28 5.53 8.80
CA VAL A 14 -3.05 4.21 8.19
C VAL A 14 -2.87 3.14 9.27
N PHE A 15 -2.15 3.44 10.36
CA PHE A 15 -1.97 2.52 11.46
C PHE A 15 -3.28 2.20 12.19
N GLY A 16 -4.17 3.18 12.35
CA GLY A 16 -5.50 2.99 12.93
C GLY A 16 -6.35 1.96 12.16
N ARG A 17 -6.17 1.89 10.83
CA ARG A 17 -6.93 1.03 9.91
C ARG A 17 -6.18 -0.22 9.46
N ARG A 18 -5.03 -0.53 10.06
CA ARG A 18 -4.15 -1.64 9.64
C ARG A 18 -4.85 -3.00 9.52
N ASP A 19 -5.90 -3.23 10.33
CA ASP A 19 -6.65 -4.49 10.33
C ASP A 19 -7.61 -4.61 9.11
N GLU A 20 -7.89 -3.49 8.41
CA GLU A 20 -8.65 -3.43 7.16
C GLU A 20 -7.75 -3.57 5.91
N ILE A 21 -6.44 -3.33 6.05
CA ILE A 21 -5.49 -3.28 4.95
C ILE A 21 -4.90 -4.67 4.71
N GLY A 22 -5.37 -5.33 3.65
CA GLY A 22 -4.91 -6.67 3.29
C GLY A 22 -3.69 -6.70 2.37
N GLY A 23 -3.25 -7.93 2.07
CA GLY A 23 -2.16 -8.19 1.13
C GLY A 23 -2.56 -7.97 -0.33
N PHE A 24 -1.56 -8.07 -1.20
CA PHE A 24 -1.73 -8.03 -2.66
C PHE A 24 -1.13 -9.29 -3.27
N ARG A 25 -1.63 -9.69 -4.45
CA ARG A 25 -0.99 -10.72 -5.29
C ARG A 25 -0.39 -10.11 -6.55
N PHE A 26 0.68 -10.72 -7.07
CA PHE A 26 1.22 -10.35 -8.37
C PHE A 26 0.25 -10.75 -9.50
N THR A 27 0.01 -9.83 -10.42
CA THR A 27 -0.61 -10.12 -11.72
C THR A 27 0.44 -10.20 -12.83
N HIS A 28 1.58 -9.53 -12.64
CA HIS A 28 2.75 -9.59 -13.50
C HIS A 28 4.02 -9.31 -12.69
N GLN A 29 5.11 -10.04 -12.96
CA GLN A 29 6.43 -9.81 -12.37
C GLN A 29 7.55 -10.05 -13.38
N ALA A 30 8.48 -9.09 -13.49
CA ALA A 30 9.71 -9.29 -14.26
C ALA A 30 10.69 -10.23 -13.52
N PRO A 31 11.55 -10.99 -14.23
CA PRO A 31 12.52 -11.88 -13.59
C PRO A 31 13.55 -11.15 -12.71
N VAL A 32 13.87 -9.90 -13.04
CA VAL A 32 14.88 -9.07 -12.38
C VAL A 32 14.30 -7.70 -12.09
N LEU A 33 14.67 -7.11 -10.94
CA LEU A 33 14.21 -5.79 -10.48
C LEU A 33 12.68 -5.62 -10.53
N ARG A 34 11.93 -6.67 -10.19
CA ARG A 34 10.47 -6.71 -10.25
C ARG A 34 9.77 -5.56 -9.53
N HIS A 35 10.37 -4.94 -8.52
CA HIS A 35 9.79 -3.81 -7.79
C HIS A 35 9.52 -2.59 -8.68
N PHE A 36 10.22 -2.44 -9.82
CA PHE A 36 9.99 -1.33 -10.74
C PHE A 36 8.84 -1.56 -11.71
N THR A 37 8.53 -2.81 -12.05
CA THR A 37 7.59 -3.15 -13.15
C THR A 37 6.49 -4.12 -12.77
N ALA A 38 6.47 -4.60 -11.53
CA ALA A 38 5.43 -5.48 -11.03
C ALA A 38 4.05 -4.81 -11.08
N ARG A 39 3.03 -5.62 -11.34
CA ARG A 39 1.63 -5.23 -11.22
C ARG A 39 0.97 -6.11 -10.19
N PHE A 40 0.02 -5.53 -9.45
CA PHE A 40 -0.62 -6.16 -8.32
C PHE A 40 -2.13 -6.01 -8.39
N GLU A 41 -2.83 -6.89 -7.69
CA GLU A 41 -4.24 -6.71 -7.34
C GLU A 41 -4.46 -6.99 -5.84
N PRO A 42 -5.43 -6.32 -5.21
CA PRO A 42 -5.69 -6.48 -3.78
C PRO A 42 -6.31 -7.85 -3.49
N LEU A 43 -5.97 -8.42 -2.33
CA LEU A 43 -6.60 -9.62 -1.78
C LEU A 43 -7.69 -9.29 -0.74
N TYR A 44 -8.09 -8.02 -0.68
CA TYR A 44 -9.08 -7.47 0.23
C TYR A 44 -9.97 -6.47 -0.50
N ALA A 45 -11.10 -6.10 0.11
CA ALA A 45 -11.99 -5.09 -0.44
C ALA A 45 -11.31 -3.72 -0.37
N PHE A 46 -10.93 -3.18 -1.52
CA PHE A 46 -10.30 -1.87 -1.64
C PHE A 46 -11.26 -0.91 -2.35
N GLY A 47 -11.79 0.08 -1.62
CA GLY A 47 -12.61 1.15 -2.21
C GLY A 47 -14.05 0.78 -2.60
N THR A 48 -14.64 -0.26 -2.00
CA THR A 48 -16.09 -0.53 -2.01
C THR A 48 -16.71 -0.19 -0.67
#